data_AF-A0A414Q2K3-F1
#
_entry.id   AF-A0A414Q2K3-F1
#
_cell.length_a   1.000
_cell.length_b   1.000
_cell.length_c   1.000
_cell.angle_alpha   90.00
_cell.angle_beta   90.00
_cell.angle_gamma   90.00
#
_symmetry.space_group_name_H-M   'P 1'
#
loop_
_entity.id
_entity.type
_entity.pdbx_description
1 polymer ?
#
loop_
_entity_poly.entity_id
_entity_poly.type
_entity_poly.pdbx_seq_one_letter_code
_entity_poly.pdbx_strand_id
1 'polypeptide(L)'
;MTTMKDIRDDFLKIKSNYIQENKKIKAEWQSAKEEVILKSEKDCERIQKYLDGEKNIQLTMIESFFIKVFPKIFWVLAIVLSIVWAIIGAFSWIFITIIISILVWCILSKII
;
A
#
# COMPACT_ATOMS: atom_id res chain seq x y z
N MET A 1 -50.54 -23.86 29.66
CA MET A 1 -49.32 -24.43 30.26
C MET A 1 -48.49 -24.96 29.11
N THR A 2 -47.47 -24.22 28.68
CA THR A 2 -46.55 -24.66 27.61
C THR A 2 -45.73 -25.82 28.13
N THR A 3 -45.70 -26.92 27.38
CA THR A 3 -44.97 -28.10 27.80
C THR A 3 -43.51 -27.99 27.37
N MET A 4 -42.63 -28.66 28.11
CA MET A 4 -41.19 -28.71 27.84
C MET A 4 -40.86 -29.28 26.43
N LYS A 5 -41.83 -29.96 25.81
CA LYS A 5 -41.77 -30.53 24.47
C LYS A 5 -41.99 -29.46 23.38
N ASP A 6 -42.95 -28.55 23.59
CA ASP A 6 -43.23 -27.43 22.68
C ASP A 6 -42.00 -26.51 22.55
N ILE A 7 -41.35 -26.21 23.69
CA ILE A 7 -40.13 -25.40 23.72
C ILE A 7 -39.00 -26.07 22.94
N ARG A 8 -38.85 -27.40 23.05
CA ARG A 8 -37.81 -28.16 22.33
C ARG A 8 -38.04 -28.12 20.82
N ASP A 9 -39.27 -28.29 20.38
CA ASP A 9 -39.62 -28.31 18.97
C ASP A 9 -39.43 -26.92 18.33
N ASP A 10 -39.77 -25.85 19.05
CA ASP A 10 -39.48 -24.47 18.62
C ASP A 10 -37.96 -24.21 18.51
N PHE A 11 -37.16 -24.66 19.47
CA PHE A 11 -35.70 -24.53 19.41
C PHE A 11 -35.09 -25.29 18.22
N LEU A 12 -35.60 -26.49 17.92
CA LEU A 12 -35.14 -27.27 16.75
C LEU A 12 -35.49 -26.55 15.44
N LYS A 13 -36.67 -25.93 15.37
CA LYS A 13 -37.11 -25.16 14.21
C LYS A 13 -36.27 -23.90 14.01
N ILE A 14 -35.98 -23.16 15.08
CA ILE A 14 -35.08 -22.00 15.06
C ILE A 14 -33.68 -22.41 14.59
N LYS A 15 -33.13 -23.50 15.14
CA LYS A 15 -31.82 -24.02 14.73
C LYS A 15 -31.79 -24.39 13.25
N SER A 16 -32.83 -25.05 12.75
CA SER A 16 -32.93 -25.42 11.33
C SER A 16 -32.98 -24.18 10.43
N ASN A 17 -33.82 -23.20 10.77
CA ASN A 17 -33.93 -21.95 10.03
C ASN A 17 -32.60 -21.19 10.00
N TYR A 18 -31.93 -21.09 11.16
CA TYR A 18 -30.62 -20.46 11.28
C TYR A 18 -29.57 -21.14 10.38
N ILE A 19 -29.52 -22.47 10.37
CA ILE A 19 -28.59 -23.22 9.50
C ILE A 19 -28.89 -22.95 8.02
N GLN A 20 -30.16 -22.86 7.64
CA GLN A 20 -30.57 -22.61 6.26
C GLN A 20 -30.24 -21.19 5.81
N GLU A 21 -30.50 -20.18 6.64
CA GLU A 21 -30.12 -18.79 6.36
C GLU A 21 -28.61 -18.64 6.26
N ASN A 22 -27.85 -19.25 7.18
CA ASN A 22 -26.40 -19.16 7.17
C ASN A 22 -25.79 -19.83 5.91
N LYS A 23 -26.40 -20.92 5.42
CA LYS A 23 -26.02 -21.52 4.13
C LYS A 23 -26.31 -20.60 2.95
N LYS A 24 -27.46 -19.90 2.93
CA LYS A 24 -27.79 -18.93 1.88
C LYS A 24 -26.81 -17.77 1.87
N ILE A 25 -26.56 -17.17 3.04
CA ILE A 25 -25.59 -16.09 3.21
C ILE A 25 -24.22 -16.56 2.71
N LYS A 26 -23.74 -17.73 3.15
CA LYS A 26 -22.45 -18.26 2.68
C LYS A 26 -22.38 -18.40 1.15
N ALA A 27 -23.45 -18.85 0.49
CA ALA A 27 -23.50 -18.97 -0.97
C ALA A 27 -23.49 -17.61 -1.67
N GLU A 28 -24.22 -16.62 -1.15
CA GLU A 28 -24.21 -15.24 -1.65
C GLU A 28 -22.82 -14.61 -1.52
N TRP A 29 -22.17 -14.78 -0.36
CA TRP A 29 -20.80 -14.30 -0.15
C TRP A 29 -19.78 -14.98 -1.08
N GLN A 30 -19.94 -16.28 -1.35
CA GLN A 30 -19.09 -16.99 -2.31
C GLN A 30 -19.27 -16.45 -3.74
N SER A 31 -20.52 -16.25 -4.16
CA SER A 31 -20.83 -15.71 -5.49
C SER A 31 -20.30 -14.29 -5.66
N ALA A 32 -20.52 -13.42 -4.66
CA ALA A 32 -19.98 -12.06 -4.67
C ALA A 32 -18.44 -12.03 -4.68
N LYS A 33 -17.80 -12.97 -3.97
CA LYS A 33 -16.34 -13.10 -3.98
C LYS A 33 -15.83 -13.50 -5.37
N GLU A 34 -16.49 -14.47 -6.02
CA GLU A 34 -16.13 -14.89 -7.38
C GLU A 34 -16.29 -13.76 -8.40
N GLU A 35 -17.36 -12.97 -8.31
CA GLU A 35 -17.55 -11.79 -9.16
C GLU A 35 -16.44 -10.75 -8.98
N VAL A 36 -16.02 -10.48 -7.74
CA VAL A 36 -14.93 -9.54 -7.45
C VAL A 36 -13.60 -10.07 -7.99
N ILE A 37 -13.31 -11.36 -7.82
CA ILE A 37 -12.10 -12.00 -8.36
C ILE A 37 -12.07 -11.85 -9.89
N LEU A 38 -13.15 -12.23 -10.56
CA LEU A 38 -13.22 -12.21 -12.02
C LEU A 38 -13.13 -10.79 -12.59
N LYS A 39 -13.67 -9.81 -11.88
CA LYS A 39 -13.50 -8.39 -12.21
C LYS A 39 -12.05 -7.94 -12.02
N SER A 40 -11.41 -8.34 -10.92
CA SER A 40 -10.01 -8.00 -10.65
C SER A 40 -9.04 -8.60 -11.66
N GLU A 41 -9.30 -9.82 -12.13
CA GLU A 41 -8.49 -10.46 -13.18
C GLU A 41 -8.58 -9.69 -14.50
N LYS A 42 -9.78 -9.28 -14.90
CA LYS A 42 -9.99 -8.45 -16.10
C LYS A 42 -9.33 -7.08 -16.00
N ASP A 43 -9.40 -6.45 -14.82
CA ASP A 43 -8.72 -5.18 -14.58
C ASP A 43 -7.19 -5.35 -14.65
N CYS A 44 -6.66 -6.43 -14.08
CA CYS A 44 -5.23 -6.77 -14.15
C CYS A 44 -4.77 -7.01 -15.60
N GLU A 45 -5.51 -7.79 -16.38
CA GLU A 45 -5.22 -8.05 -17.79
C GLU A 45 -5.24 -6.74 -18.61
N ARG A 46 -6.19 -5.84 -18.33
CA ARG A 46 -6.28 -4.53 -18.96
C ARG A 46 -5.05 -3.66 -18.65
N ILE A 47 -4.62 -3.61 -17.39
CA ILE A 47 -3.43 -2.86 -16.99
C ILE A 47 -2.18 -3.45 -17.63
N GLN A 48 -2.07 -4.78 -17.68
CA GLN A 48 -0.92 -5.46 -18.27
C GLN A 48 -0.78 -5.15 -19.75
N LYS A 49 -1.86 -5.23 -20.53
CA LYS A 49 -1.83 -4.84 -21.95
C LYS A 49 -1.46 -3.36 -22.16
N TYR A 50 -1.85 -2.48 -21.24
CA TYR A 50 -1.42 -1.07 -21.29
C TYR A 50 0.09 -0.94 -21.03
N LEU A 51 0.64 -1.68 -20.07
CA LEU A 51 2.08 -1.73 -19.79
C LEU A 51 2.88 -2.33 -20.95
N ASP A 52 2.32 -3.31 -21.66
CA ASP A 52 2.89 -3.90 -22.88
C ASP A 52 2.83 -2.95 -24.10
N GLY A 53 2.25 -1.74 -23.94
CA GLY A 53 2.31 -0.66 -24.92
C GLY A 53 1.10 -0.55 -25.84
N GLU A 54 0.00 -1.25 -25.54
CA GLU A 54 -1.23 -1.17 -26.32
C GLU A 54 -1.95 0.17 -26.10
N LYS A 55 -1.90 1.05 -27.12
CA LYS A 55 -2.32 2.46 -27.03
C LYS A 55 -3.84 2.69 -26.97
N ASN A 56 -4.65 1.67 -27.28
CA ASN A 56 -6.11 1.78 -27.36
C ASN A 56 -6.84 1.45 -26.04
N ILE A 57 -6.11 1.20 -24.96
CA ILE A 57 -6.71 0.84 -23.68
C ILE A 57 -7.09 2.12 -22.93
N GLN A 58 -8.40 2.27 -22.70
CA GLN A 58 -8.91 3.30 -21.80
C GLN A 58 -8.59 2.90 -20.36
N LEU A 59 -7.52 3.47 -19.82
CA LEU A 59 -7.25 3.42 -18.38
C LEU A 59 -8.29 4.25 -17.63
N THR A 60 -8.65 3.80 -16.44
CA THR A 60 -9.43 4.61 -15.51
C THR A 60 -8.60 5.80 -15.01
N MET A 61 -9.27 6.86 -14.52
CA MET A 61 -8.57 8.08 -14.05
C MET A 61 -7.51 7.78 -12.98
N ILE A 62 -7.79 6.84 -12.08
CA ILE A 62 -6.90 6.45 -10.97
C ILE A 62 -5.65 5.75 -11.53
N GLU A 63 -5.82 4.76 -12.41
CA GLU A 63 -4.70 4.05 -13.04
C GLU A 63 -3.80 5.02 -13.84
N SER A 64 -4.40 5.93 -14.60
CA SER A 64 -3.65 6.96 -15.33
C SER A 64 -2.87 7.90 -14.40
N PHE A 65 -3.44 8.25 -13.24
CA PHE A 65 -2.76 9.08 -12.24
C PHE A 65 -1.53 8.35 -11.65
N PHE A 66 -1.70 7.10 -11.22
CA PHE A 66 -0.59 6.30 -10.67
C PHE A 66 0.51 6.01 -11.69
N ILE A 67 0.17 5.73 -12.95
CA ILE A 67 1.16 5.37 -13.96
C ILE A 67 1.87 6.61 -14.52
N LYS A 68 1.17 7.73 -14.74
CA LYS A 68 1.74 8.89 -15.45
C LYS A 68 2.18 10.03 -14.54
N VAL A 69 1.49 10.24 -13.43
CA VAL A 69 1.66 11.45 -12.61
C VAL A 69 2.50 11.15 -11.37
N PHE A 70 2.21 10.05 -10.67
CA PHE A 70 2.91 9.66 -9.46
C PHE A 70 4.43 9.56 -9.62
N PRO A 71 4.99 8.93 -10.68
CA PRO A 71 6.44 8.81 -10.82
C PRO A 71 7.13 10.17 -11.01
N LYS A 72 6.48 11.11 -11.71
CA LYS A 72 7.01 12.46 -11.92
C LYS A 72 7.06 13.25 -10.61
N ILE A 73 5.99 13.17 -9.81
CA ILE A 73 5.93 13.84 -8.50
C ILE A 73 7.01 13.27 -7.59
N PHE A 74 7.13 11.94 -7.53
CA PHE A 74 8.14 11.28 -6.71
C PHE A 74 9.56 11.66 -7.14
N TRP A 75 9.83 11.73 -8.44
CA TRP A 75 11.14 12.12 -8.98
C TRP A 75 11.52 13.55 -8.61
N VAL A 76 10.58 14.50 -8.72
CA VAL A 76 10.80 15.89 -8.28
C VAL A 76 11.10 15.94 -6.78
N LEU A 77 10.35 15.19 -5.98
CA LEU A 77 10.54 15.14 -4.52
C LEU A 77 11.92 14.57 -4.15
N ALA A 78 12.36 13.53 -4.86
CA ALA A 78 13.69 12.94 -4.69
C ALA A 78 14.82 13.92 -5.02
N ILE A 79 14.68 14.72 -6.08
CA ILE A 79 15.66 15.75 -6.44
C ILE A 79 15.74 16.83 -5.35
N VAL A 80 14.59 17.33 -4.90
CA VAL A 80 14.54 18.36 -3.85
C VAL A 80 15.23 17.85 -2.58
N LEU A 81 14.93 16.63 -2.15
CA LEU A 81 15.59 16.01 -1.01
C LEU A 81 17.09 15.86 -1.24
N SER A 82 17.51 15.38 -2.41
CA SER A 82 18.93 15.22 -2.75
C SER A 82 19.71 16.54 -2.65
N ILE A 83 19.13 17.64 -3.14
CA ILE A 83 19.74 18.97 -3.04
C ILE A 83 19.87 19.41 -1.58
N VAL A 84 18.81 19.24 -0.78
CA VAL A 84 18.84 19.60 0.65
C VAL A 84 19.93 18.79 1.39
N TRP A 85 20.02 17.48 1.14
CA TRP A 85 21.05 16.63 1.72
C TRP A 85 22.45 17.01 1.27
N ALA A 86 22.65 17.37 0.00
CA ALA A 86 23.94 17.82 -0.52
C ALA A 86 24.42 19.11 0.15
N ILE A 87 23.50 20.06 0.37
CA ILE A 87 23.81 21.32 1.07
C ILE A 87 24.22 21.04 2.52
N ILE A 88 23.42 20.26 3.26
CA ILE A 88 23.74 19.88 4.65
C ILE A 88 25.07 19.14 4.73
N GLY A 89 25.30 18.20 3.80
CA GLY A 89 26.54 17.44 3.68
C GLY A 89 27.75 18.36 3.46
N ALA A 90 27.65 19.30 2.53
CA ALA A 90 28.72 20.26 2.25
C ALA A 90 29.05 21.13 3.48
N PHE A 91 28.03 21.66 4.17
CA PHE A 91 28.25 22.40 5.41
C PHE A 91 28.91 21.54 6.48
N SER A 92 28.42 20.32 6.72
CA SER A 92 28.99 19.41 7.70
C SER A 92 30.46 19.09 7.41
N TRP A 93 30.82 18.93 6.13
CA TRP A 93 32.19 18.66 5.71
C TRP A 93 33.12 19.84 6.00
N ILE A 94 32.68 21.07 5.72
CA ILE A 94 33.42 22.29 6.05
C ILE A 94 33.73 22.34 7.56
N PHE A 95 32.74 22.12 8.43
CA PHE A 95 32.96 22.09 9.88
C PHE A 95 33.95 21.01 10.30
N ILE A 96 33.83 19.79 9.76
CA ILE A 96 34.74 18.69 10.05
C ILE A 96 36.18 19.05 9.65
N THR A 97 36.39 19.62 8.45
CA THR A 97 37.73 20.02 7.99
C THR A 97 38.35 21.09 8.86
N ILE A 98 37.57 22.06 9.36
CA ILE A 98 38.05 23.10 10.28
C ILE A 98 38.51 22.46 11.60
N ILE A 99 37.71 21.56 12.18
CA ILE A 99 38.06 20.86 13.43
C ILE A 99 39.34 20.03 13.25
N ILE A 100 39.45 19.29 12.15
CA ILE A 100 40.66 18.52 11.83
C ILE A 100 41.87 19.44 11.69
N SER A 101 41.73 20.58 11.00
CA SER A 101 42.82 21.55 10.83
C SER A 101 43.30 22.11 12.17
N ILE A 102 42.39 22.41 13.10
CA ILE A 102 42.73 22.85 14.46
C ILE A 102 43.45 21.74 15.24
N LEU A 103 42.96 20.50 15.15
CA LEU A 103 43.60 19.36 15.83
C LEU A 103 45.03 19.12 15.33
N VAL A 104 45.24 19.15 14.01
CA VAL A 104 46.56 19.01 13.40
C VAL A 104 47.49 20.13 13.86
N TRP A 105 47.02 21.38 13.87
CA TRP A 105 47.79 22.53 14.37
C TRP A 105 48.17 22.39 15.85
N CYS A 106 47.23 21.96 16.70
CA CYS A 106 47.46 21.71 18.12
C CYS A 106 48.50 20.61 18.37
N ILE A 107 48.51 19.55 17.55
CA ILE A 107 49.49 18.46 17.66
C ILE A 107 50.87 18.95 17.23
N LEU A 108 50.98 19.63 16.09
CA LEU A 108 52.24 20.20 15.60
C LEU A 108 52.85 21.20 16.58
N SER A 109 52.03 22.07 17.18
CA SER A 109 52.47 23.05 18.18
C SER A 109 52.97 22.43 19.50
N LYS A 110 52.68 21.15 19.76
CA LYS A 110 53.20 20.43 20.94
C LYS A 110 54.43 19.59 20.65
N ILE A 111 54.73 19.33 19.38
CA ILE A 111 55.88 18.54 18.93
C ILE A 111 57.11 19.43 18.68
N ILE A 112 56.90 20.68 18.26
CA ILE A 112 57.91 21.75 18.22
C ILE A 112 58.11 22.34 19.62
#